data_AF-A0A0H3IZB8-F1
#
_entry.id   AF-A0A0H3IZB8-F1
#
_cell.length_a   1.000
_cell.length_b   1.000
_cell.length_c   1.000
_cell.angle_alpha   90.00
_cell.angle_beta   90.00
_cell.angle_gamma   90.00
#
_symmetry.space_group_name_H-M   'P 1'
#
loop_
_entity.id
_entity.type
_entity.pdbx_description
1 polymer ?
#
loop_
_entity_poly.entity_id
_entity_poly.type
_entity_poly.pdbx_seq_one_letter_code
_entity_poly.pdbx_strand_id
1 'polypeptide(L)'
;MQHENKRLINDWIAEYINNIKDPLYAVIMNVLTEANFDEVLEVYKDMRKVNVNENNREFLLDMMRKLELDKKIREEGKSEIILKLLIKKFKKLPEEYVEKIKKLSNETLEVIAIDIFDMDKIEELEKYFNIFLCLCNRVI
;
A
#
# COMPACT_ATOMS: atom_id res chain seq x y z
N MET A 1 0.79 28.67 -24.49
CA MET A 1 0.91 27.19 -24.57
C MET A 1 1.61 26.55 -23.38
N GLN A 2 2.95 26.46 -23.26
CA GLN A 2 3.58 25.73 -22.12
C GLN A 2 3.24 26.33 -20.74
N HIS A 3 3.14 27.65 -20.64
CA HIS A 3 2.78 28.36 -19.41
C HIS A 3 1.31 28.21 -19.00
N GLU A 4 0.39 28.14 -19.97
CA GLU A 4 -1.05 27.93 -19.71
C GLU A 4 -1.32 26.50 -19.26
N ASN A 5 -0.67 25.51 -19.89
CA ASN A 5 -0.78 24.11 -19.47
C ASN A 5 -0.27 23.92 -18.04
N LYS A 6 0.86 24.55 -17.68
CA LYS A 6 1.38 24.50 -16.30
C LYS A 6 0.40 25.13 -15.29
N ARG A 7 -0.28 26.21 -15.66
CA ARG A 7 -1.29 26.85 -14.81
C ARG A 7 -2.52 25.97 -14.63
N LEU A 8 -3.07 25.41 -15.72
CA LEU A 8 -4.21 24.50 -15.68
C LEU A 8 -3.93 23.26 -14.83
N ILE A 9 -2.71 22.70 -14.95
CA ILE A 9 -2.26 21.58 -14.12
C ILE A 9 -2.23 21.98 -12.64
N ASN A 10 -1.66 23.15 -12.31
CA ASN A 10 -1.61 23.61 -10.92
C ASN A 10 -3.00 23.91 -10.34
N ASP A 11 -3.89 24.50 -11.13
CA ASP A 11 -5.27 24.81 -10.73
C ASP A 11 -6.06 23.52 -10.47
N TRP A 12 -5.92 22.53 -11.36
CA TRP A 12 -6.51 21.20 -11.18
C TRP A 12 -5.93 20.47 -9.95
N ILE A 13 -4.61 20.53 -9.73
CA ILE A 13 -3.96 19.98 -8.54
C ILE A 13 -4.53 20.62 -7.27
N ALA A 14 -4.70 21.95 -7.25
CA ALA A 14 -5.25 22.64 -6.09
C ALA A 14 -6.71 22.25 -5.82
N GLU A 15 -7.55 22.15 -6.86
CA GLU A 15 -8.93 21.67 -6.78
C GLU A 15 -9.00 20.23 -6.25
N TYR A 16 -8.18 19.33 -6.81
CA TYR A 16 -8.06 17.95 -6.37
C TYR A 16 -7.70 17.85 -4.88
N ILE A 17 -6.65 18.57 -4.44
CA ILE A 17 -6.18 18.55 -3.05
C ILE A 17 -7.26 19.05 -2.09
N ASN A 18 -8.04 20.06 -2.48
CA ASN A 18 -9.12 20.59 -1.66
C ASN A 18 -10.29 19.61 -1.50
N ASN A 19 -10.49 18.73 -2.49
CA ASN A 19 -11.56 17.75 -2.52
C ASN A 19 -11.07 16.31 -2.32
N ILE A 20 -9.83 16.12 -1.87
CA ILE A 20 -9.17 14.81 -1.89
C ILE A 20 -9.85 13.74 -1.02
N LYS A 21 -10.67 14.18 -0.07
CA LYS A 21 -11.48 13.32 0.81
C LYS A 21 -12.80 12.87 0.17
N ASP A 22 -13.19 13.45 -0.96
CA ASP A 22 -14.39 13.05 -1.70
C ASP A 22 -14.12 11.68 -2.38
N PRO A 23 -14.99 10.68 -2.16
CA PRO A 23 -14.86 9.34 -2.73
C PRO A 23 -14.71 9.31 -4.25
N LEU A 24 -15.28 10.28 -4.97
CA LEU A 24 -15.16 10.38 -6.43
C LEU A 24 -13.70 10.52 -6.86
N TYR A 25 -12.92 11.34 -6.17
CA TYR A 25 -11.51 11.54 -6.48
C TYR A 25 -10.68 10.29 -6.13
N ALA A 26 -11.03 9.56 -5.08
CA ALA A 26 -10.39 8.28 -4.77
C ALA A 26 -10.60 7.25 -5.90
N VAL A 27 -11.81 7.18 -6.46
CA VAL A 27 -12.13 6.31 -7.60
C VAL A 27 -11.36 6.72 -8.85
N ILE A 28 -11.33 8.01 -9.18
CA ILE A 28 -10.58 8.53 -10.34
C ILE A 28 -9.10 8.16 -10.22
N MET A 29 -8.50 8.31 -9.04
CA MET A 29 -7.10 7.96 -8.85
C MET A 29 -6.83 6.47 -8.97
N ASN A 30 -7.72 5.60 -8.48
CA ASN A 30 -7.59 4.16 -8.67
C ASN A 30 -7.56 3.80 -10.16
N VAL A 31 -8.49 4.34 -10.94
CA VAL A 31 -8.55 4.12 -12.41
C VAL A 31 -7.28 4.62 -13.10
N LEU A 32 -6.81 5.82 -12.75
CA LEU A 32 -5.57 6.37 -13.34
C LEU A 32 -4.33 5.57 -12.94
N THR A 33 -4.29 5.08 -11.69
CA THR A 33 -3.18 4.28 -11.14
C THR A 33 -3.08 2.92 -11.83
N GLU A 34 -4.22 2.32 -12.18
CA GLU A 34 -4.27 1.10 -13.01
C GLU A 34 -3.83 1.35 -14.45
N ALA A 35 -4.17 2.51 -15.01
CA ALA A 35 -3.84 2.86 -16.39
C ALA A 35 -2.36 3.26 -16.59
N ASN A 36 -1.81 4.10 -15.70
CA ASN A 36 -0.43 4.58 -15.78
C ASN A 36 0.15 4.92 -14.40
N PHE A 37 0.59 3.87 -13.70
CA PHE A 37 1.08 3.96 -12.32
C PHE A 37 2.23 4.96 -12.12
N ASP A 38 3.25 4.91 -12.98
CA ASP A 38 4.47 5.70 -12.79
C ASP A 38 4.21 7.21 -12.99
N GLU A 39 3.37 7.57 -13.95
CA GLU A 39 2.98 8.98 -14.19
C GLU A 39 2.18 9.54 -13.00
N VAL A 40 1.23 8.75 -12.47
CA VAL A 40 0.47 9.13 -11.28
C VAL A 40 1.39 9.32 -10.07
N LEU A 41 2.37 8.43 -9.86
CA LEU A 41 3.31 8.56 -8.75
C LEU A 41 4.16 9.84 -8.83
N GLU A 42 4.59 10.24 -10.03
CA GLU A 42 5.32 11.49 -10.24
C GLU A 42 4.44 12.72 -9.94
N VAL A 43 3.18 12.72 -10.36
CA VAL A 43 2.21 13.79 -10.03
C VAL A 43 2.10 13.98 -8.51
N TYR A 44 2.03 12.91 -7.73
CA TYR A 44 1.99 13.00 -6.27
C TYR A 44 3.28 13.56 -5.65
N LYS A 45 4.45 13.23 -6.19
CA LYS A 45 5.73 13.80 -5.71
C LYS A 45 5.76 15.32 -5.91
N ASP A 46 5.16 15.80 -6.99
CA ASP A 46 5.04 17.23 -7.26
C ASP A 46 4.01 17.92 -6.37
N MET A 47 2.90 17.25 -6.01
CA MET A 47 1.92 17.77 -5.05
C MET A 47 2.53 18.09 -3.68
N ARG A 48 3.57 17.35 -3.25
CA ARG A 48 4.32 17.65 -2.01
C ARG A 48 4.95 19.04 -1.99
N LYS A 49 5.24 19.61 -3.17
CA LYS A 49 5.87 20.93 -3.32
C LYS A 49 4.85 22.08 -3.24
N VAL A 50 3.56 21.77 -3.25
CA VAL A 50 2.46 22.75 -3.20
C VAL A 50 2.13 23.08 -1.74
N ASN A 51 1.73 24.33 -1.47
CA ASN A 51 1.40 24.78 -0.12
C ASN A 51 -0.02 24.30 0.27
N VAL A 52 -0.09 23.12 0.90
CA VAL A 52 -1.34 22.47 1.33
C VAL A 52 -1.57 22.67 2.83
N ASN A 53 -2.84 22.86 3.25
CA ASN A 53 -3.22 22.89 4.66
C ASN A 53 -2.86 21.57 5.38
N GLU A 54 -2.70 21.61 6.71
CA GLU A 54 -2.19 20.46 7.48
C GLU A 54 -3.06 19.20 7.36
N ASN A 55 -4.39 19.34 7.38
CA ASN A 55 -5.32 18.22 7.30
C ASN A 55 -5.28 17.51 5.94
N ASN A 56 -5.13 18.26 4.84
CA ASN A 56 -5.02 17.71 3.50
C ASN A 56 -3.61 17.17 3.24
N ARG A 57 -2.59 17.72 3.92
CA ARG A 57 -1.21 17.19 3.90
C ARG A 57 -1.13 15.80 4.50
N GLU A 58 -1.75 15.56 5.65
CA GLU A 58 -1.75 14.22 6.28
C GLU A 58 -2.40 13.18 5.36
N PHE A 59 -3.54 13.52 4.78
CA PHE A 59 -4.24 12.63 3.84
C PHE A 59 -3.42 12.35 2.57
N LEU A 60 -2.80 13.39 1.97
CA LEU A 60 -1.89 13.23 0.85
C LEU A 60 -0.71 12.30 1.19
N LEU A 61 -0.12 12.44 2.38
CA LEU A 61 0.99 11.60 2.83
C LEU A 61 0.58 10.14 3.00
N ASP A 62 -0.61 9.86 3.53
CA ASP A 62 -1.14 8.51 3.65
C ASP A 62 -1.34 7.86 2.28
N MET A 63 -1.94 8.60 1.34
CA MET A 63 -2.16 8.14 -0.04
C MET A 63 -0.85 7.87 -0.78
N MET A 64 0.14 8.75 -0.63
CA MET A 64 1.48 8.54 -1.21
C MET A 64 2.16 7.27 -0.65
N ARG A 65 2.06 7.04 0.67
CA ARG A 65 2.61 5.82 1.28
C ARG A 65 1.97 4.56 0.71
N LYS A 66 0.65 4.57 0.49
CA LYS A 66 -0.07 3.46 -0.14
C LYS A 66 0.42 3.20 -1.56
N LEU A 67 0.57 4.24 -2.38
CA LEU A 67 1.07 4.09 -3.75
C LEU A 67 2.52 3.57 -3.79
N GLU A 68 3.41 4.12 -2.97
CA GLU A 68 4.78 3.61 -2.88
C GLU A 68 4.83 2.14 -2.41
N LEU A 69 3.94 1.76 -1.50
CA LEU A 69 3.80 0.37 -1.06
C LEU A 69 3.33 -0.53 -2.20
N ASP A 70 2.33 -0.12 -2.98
CA ASP A 70 1.82 -0.86 -4.13
C ASP A 70 2.90 -1.02 -5.22
N LYS A 71 3.72 0.02 -5.45
CA LYS A 71 4.86 -0.07 -6.37
C LYS A 71 5.83 -1.16 -5.93
N LYS A 72 6.23 -1.11 -4.66
CA LYS A 72 7.14 -2.09 -4.07
C LYS A 72 6.55 -3.51 -4.08
N ILE A 73 5.25 -3.65 -3.87
CA ILE A 73 4.56 -4.95 -3.97
C ILE A 73 4.63 -5.49 -5.41
N ARG A 74 4.46 -4.63 -6.43
CA ARG A 74 4.58 -5.02 -7.84
C ARG A 74 6.01 -5.39 -8.23
N GLU A 75 7.01 -4.71 -7.67
CA GLU A 75 8.44 -4.94 -7.99
C GLU A 75 9.05 -6.12 -7.22
N GLU A 76 8.80 -6.22 -5.91
CA GLU A 76 9.45 -7.19 -5.01
C GLU A 76 8.56 -8.40 -4.68
N GLY A 77 7.24 -8.30 -4.88
CA GLY A 77 6.26 -9.32 -4.51
C GLY A 77 5.70 -9.13 -3.09
N LYS A 78 4.42 -9.51 -2.90
CA LYS A 78 3.70 -9.32 -1.62
C LYS A 78 4.40 -9.98 -0.42
N SER A 79 4.90 -11.20 -0.58
CA SER A 79 5.53 -11.94 0.51
C SER A 79 6.83 -11.28 1.00
N GLU A 80 7.66 -10.79 0.09
CA GLU A 80 8.92 -10.09 0.43
C GLU A 80 8.67 -8.80 1.22
N ILE A 81 7.66 -8.04 0.81
CA ILE A 81 7.26 -6.80 1.52
C ILE A 81 6.74 -7.11 2.93
N ILE A 82 5.88 -8.12 3.07
CA ILE A 82 5.36 -8.54 4.37
C ILE A 82 6.51 -8.99 5.28
N LEU A 83 7.47 -9.76 4.77
CA LEU A 83 8.66 -10.15 5.53
C LEU A 83 9.46 -8.94 6.02
N LYS A 84 9.72 -7.96 5.15
CA LYS A 84 10.45 -6.73 5.53
C LYS A 84 9.71 -5.94 6.61
N LEU A 85 8.38 -5.82 6.51
CA LEU A 85 7.57 -5.12 7.52
C LEU A 85 7.59 -5.86 8.86
N LEU A 86 7.46 -7.18 8.85
CA LEU A 86 7.49 -8.01 10.06
C LEU A 86 8.87 -7.98 10.72
N ILE A 87 9.96 -8.07 9.95
CA ILE A 87 11.33 -7.91 10.46
C ILE A 87 11.54 -6.52 11.06
N LYS A 88 11.02 -5.47 10.42
CA LYS A 88 11.13 -4.09 10.94
C LYS A 88 10.41 -3.93 12.29
N LYS A 89 9.22 -4.53 12.43
CA LYS A 89 8.39 -4.46 13.63
C LYS A 89 8.95 -5.32 14.77
N PHE A 90 9.20 -6.60 14.52
CA PHE A 90 9.58 -7.58 15.55
C PHE A 90 11.09 -7.79 15.69
N LYS A 91 11.91 -7.11 14.88
CA LYS A 91 13.39 -7.19 14.80
C LYS A 91 13.96 -8.52 14.32
N LYS A 92 13.32 -9.65 14.64
CA LYS A 92 13.74 -10.99 14.23
C LYS A 92 12.52 -11.85 13.95
N LEU A 93 12.56 -12.61 12.86
CA LEU A 93 11.58 -13.65 12.53
C LEU A 93 12.25 -15.02 12.60
N PRO A 94 11.59 -16.05 13.17
CA PRO A 94 12.01 -17.44 13.00
C PRO A 94 12.05 -17.80 11.51
N GLU A 95 13.06 -18.57 11.11
CA GLU A 95 13.22 -19.01 9.71
C GLU A 95 12.01 -19.81 9.21
N GLU A 96 11.39 -20.61 10.09
CA GLU A 96 10.15 -21.32 9.80
C GLU A 96 9.00 -20.39 9.39
N TYR A 97 8.89 -19.22 10.03
CA TYR A 97 7.84 -18.24 9.70
C TYR A 97 8.14 -17.58 8.37
N VAL A 98 9.41 -17.30 8.08
CA VAL A 98 9.83 -16.75 6.78
C VAL A 98 9.38 -17.67 5.65
N GLU A 99 9.65 -18.97 5.78
CA GLU A 99 9.30 -19.97 4.77
C GLU A 99 7.78 -20.20 4.67
N LYS A 100 7.05 -20.09 5.77
CA LYS A 100 5.57 -20.14 5.75
C LYS A 100 4.98 -18.94 5.00
N ILE A 101 5.45 -17.73 5.29
CA ILE A 101 4.96 -16.49 4.66
C ILE A 101 5.19 -16.49 3.15
N LYS A 102 6.35 -16.96 2.68
CA LYS A 102 6.63 -17.07 1.24
C LYS A 102 5.66 -17.97 0.48
N LYS A 103 5.01 -18.91 1.17
CA LYS A 103 4.07 -19.90 0.60
C LYS A 103 2.59 -19.51 0.77
N LEU A 104 2.31 -18.39 1.46
CA LEU A 104 0.93 -17.93 1.65
C LEU A 104 0.33 -17.38 0.35
N SER A 105 -0.99 -17.50 0.25
CA SER A 105 -1.75 -16.89 -0.85
C SER A 105 -1.71 -15.35 -0.75
N ASN A 106 -1.89 -14.68 -1.88
CA ASN A 106 -1.99 -13.22 -1.92
C ASN A 106 -3.09 -12.68 -1.00
N GLU A 107 -4.23 -13.36 -0.92
CA GLU A 107 -5.35 -12.99 -0.03
C GLU A 107 -4.93 -13.04 1.43
N THR A 108 -4.25 -14.11 1.85
CA THR A 108 -3.75 -14.22 3.23
C THR A 108 -2.68 -13.16 3.53
N LEU A 109 -1.81 -12.85 2.57
CA LEU A 109 -0.80 -11.80 2.70
C LEU A 109 -1.44 -10.41 2.85
N GLU A 110 -2.55 -10.13 2.16
CA GLU A 110 -3.30 -8.87 2.31
C GLU A 110 -3.91 -8.74 3.71
N VAL A 111 -4.48 -9.80 4.26
CA VAL A 111 -5.00 -9.77 5.64
C VAL A 111 -3.87 -9.52 6.64
N ILE A 112 -2.71 -10.15 6.45
CA ILE A 112 -1.52 -9.87 7.28
C ILE A 112 -1.08 -8.41 7.14
N ALA A 113 -1.14 -7.84 5.94
CA ALA A 113 -0.75 -6.44 5.68
C ALA A 113 -1.59 -5.43 6.48
N ILE A 114 -2.87 -5.75 6.71
CA ILE A 114 -3.79 -4.93 7.51
C ILE A 114 -3.48 -5.12 8.99
N ASP A 115 -3.43 -6.35 9.45
CA ASP A 115 -3.36 -6.67 10.88
C ASP A 115 -1.97 -6.39 11.49
N ILE A 116 -0.90 -6.36 10.68
CA ILE A 116 0.49 -6.22 11.16
C ILE A 116 0.71 -4.99 12.05
N PHE A 117 0.00 -3.90 11.81
CA PHE A 117 0.16 -2.68 12.58
C PHE A 117 -0.40 -2.81 13.99
N ASP A 118 -1.42 -3.65 14.16
CA ASP A 118 -2.13 -3.88 15.42
C ASP A 118 -1.58 -5.07 16.22
N MET A 119 -0.72 -5.91 15.62
CA MET A 119 -0.09 -7.02 16.35
C MET A 119 0.86 -6.52 17.43
N ASP A 120 0.82 -7.14 18.61
CA ASP A 120 1.76 -6.85 19.70
C ASP A 120 2.91 -7.86 19.72
N LYS A 121 2.65 -9.10 19.28
CA LYS A 121 3.61 -10.20 19.34
C LYS A 121 3.68 -10.99 18.04
N ILE A 122 4.82 -11.63 17.81
CA ILE A 122 5.07 -12.37 16.57
C ILE A 122 4.25 -13.66 16.47
N GLU A 123 3.91 -14.28 17.61
CA GLU A 123 3.12 -15.51 17.71
C GLU A 123 1.69 -15.32 17.16
N GLU A 124 1.18 -14.08 17.08
CA GLU A 124 -0.11 -13.79 16.47
C GLU A 124 -0.16 -14.14 14.97
N LEU A 125 1.00 -14.31 14.31
CA LEU A 125 1.08 -14.78 12.93
C LEU A 125 0.62 -16.23 12.75
N GLU A 126 0.64 -17.04 13.81
CA GLU A 126 0.31 -18.47 13.73
C GLU A 126 -1.12 -18.70 13.23
N LYS A 127 -2.04 -17.77 13.49
CA LYS A 127 -3.43 -17.86 13.04
C LYS A 127 -3.57 -17.90 11.50
N TYR A 128 -2.60 -17.35 10.76
CA TYR A 128 -2.62 -17.35 9.29
C TYR A 128 -1.96 -18.59 8.66
N PHE A 129 -1.10 -19.28 9.41
CA PHE A 129 -0.39 -20.45 8.91
C PHE A 129 -1.25 -21.72 8.91
N ASN A 130 -2.31 -21.75 9.73
CA ASN A 130 -3.12 -22.94 9.98
C ASN A 130 -4.14 -23.29 8.88
N ILE A 131 -4.23 -22.51 7.80
CA ILE A 131 -5.20 -22.76 6.71
C ILE A 131 -4.80 -24.00 5.88
N PHE A 132 -3.52 -24.38 5.83
CA PHE A 132 -3.05 -25.53 5.05
C PHE A 132 -3.40 -26.91 5.63
N LEU A 133 -3.69 -27.03 6.92
CA LEU A 133 -3.99 -28.33 7.54
C LEU A 133 -5.40 -28.88 7.22
N CYS A 134 -6.29 -28.06 6.63
CA CYS A 134 -7.64 -28.51 6.31
C CYS A 134 -7.79 -29.15 4.93
N LEU A 135 -6.82 -28.98 4.02
CA LEU A 135 -6.88 -29.54 2.65
C LEU A 135 -6.16 -30.87 2.48
N CYS A 136 -5.22 -31.24 3.36
CA CYS A 136 -4.54 -32.54 3.28
C CYS A 136 -5.29 -33.69 3.97
N ASN A 137 -6.34 -33.43 4.75
CA ASN A 137 -7.09 -34.46 5.51
C ASN A 137 -8.44 -34.87 4.85
N ARG A 138 -8.65 -34.58 3.56
CA ARG A 138 -9.87 -35.03 2.82
C ARG A 138 -9.65 -36.15 1.82
N VAL A 139 -8.49 -36.81 1.83
CA VAL A 139 -8.26 -38.03 1.04
C VAL A 139 -7.38 -39.00 1.84
N ILE A 140 -7.99 -39.71 2.80
CA ILE A 140 -7.67 -41.12 3.13
C ILE A 140 -9.00 -41.83 3.35
#